data_AF-A0A2G8T5G3-F1
#
_entry.id   AF-A0A2G8T5G3-F1
#
_cell.length_a   1.000
_cell.length_b   1.000
_cell.length_c   1.000
_cell.angle_alpha   90.00
_cell.angle_beta   90.00
_cell.angle_gamma   90.00
#
_symmetry.space_group_name_H-M   'P 1'
#
loop_
_entity.id
_entity.type
_entity.pdbx_description
1 polymer ?
#
loop_
_entity_poly.entity_id
_entity_poly.type
_entity_poly.pdbx_seq_one_letter_code
_entity_poly.pdbx_strand_id
1 'polypeptide(L)'
;MRAAGTLAITCFAGGCIPIARADDKDTRPRPGNRLVRADAEGAVTPLRVADIALNGKPLLAYPYTPASKVVQDGSRLNKIALIRLDPASLSGEMAKRAVDGVLAFSAICTHQGCDVTEFLAKENALMCFCHFSKFDVMNAGSVTAGPAPRNLPYLPLAAEGGELVVAQEFSATPGVKKAG
;
A
#
# COMPACT_ATOMS: atom_id res chain seq x y z
N MET A 1 -0.92 -11.05 30.00
CA MET A 1 -1.35 -9.77 30.61
C MET A 1 -1.86 -8.88 29.48
N ARG A 2 -3.18 -8.67 29.39
CA ARG A 2 -3.77 -7.79 28.36
C ARG A 2 -3.63 -6.35 28.84
N ALA A 3 -2.99 -5.50 28.05
CA ALA A 3 -2.92 -4.07 28.33
C ALA A 3 -4.34 -3.48 28.22
N ALA A 4 -4.83 -2.91 29.31
CA ALA A 4 -6.06 -2.14 29.33
C ALA A 4 -5.81 -0.80 28.63
N GLY A 5 -6.37 -0.62 27.44
CA GLY A 5 -6.32 0.66 26.72
C GLY A 5 -7.13 1.73 27.47
N THR A 6 -6.51 2.86 27.76
CA THR A 6 -7.15 4.01 28.42
C THR A 6 -8.20 4.62 27.49
N LEU A 7 -9.46 4.60 27.92
CA LEU A 7 -10.60 5.21 27.24
C LEU A 7 -10.62 6.71 27.56
N ALA A 8 -10.46 7.57 26.55
CA ALA A 8 -10.70 9.00 26.69
C ALA A 8 -12.17 9.31 26.42
N ILE A 9 -12.84 9.97 27.36
CA ILE A 9 -14.26 10.32 27.30
C ILE A 9 -14.37 11.84 27.21
N THR A 10 -15.02 12.35 26.16
CA THR A 10 -15.48 13.74 26.10
C THR A 10 -16.98 13.78 26.39
N CYS A 11 -17.37 14.47 27.46
CA CYS A 11 -18.77 14.65 27.82
C CYS A 11 -19.38 15.82 27.04
N PHE A 12 -20.41 15.56 26.24
CA PHE A 12 -21.35 16.58 25.79
C PHE A 12 -22.66 16.45 26.59
N ALA A 13 -23.46 17.51 26.64
CA ALA A 13 -24.70 17.60 27.41
C ALA A 13 -25.79 16.53 27.08
N GLY A 14 -25.54 15.64 26.10
CA GLY A 14 -26.42 14.53 25.70
C GLY A 14 -25.83 13.13 25.88
N GLY A 15 -24.71 12.95 26.58
CA GLY A 15 -24.12 11.65 26.88
C GLY A 15 -22.68 11.46 26.40
N CYS A 16 -21.98 10.52 27.04
CA CYS A 16 -20.61 10.13 26.70
C CYS A 16 -20.61 9.22 25.47
N ILE A 17 -20.26 9.75 24.30
CA ILE A 17 -19.95 8.92 23.13
C ILE A 17 -18.48 8.53 23.23
N PRO A 18 -18.15 7.23 23.36
CA PRO A 18 -16.76 6.80 23.24
C PRO A 18 -16.27 7.13 21.82
N ILE A 19 -15.22 7.96 21.72
CA ILE A 19 -14.48 8.08 20.46
C ILE A 19 -13.74 6.75 20.32
N ALA A 20 -14.26 5.85 19.47
CA ALA A 20 -13.58 4.62 19.14
C ALA A 20 -12.19 4.99 18.58
N ARG A 21 -11.11 4.62 19.29
CA ARG A 21 -9.77 4.62 18.69
C ARG A 21 -9.85 3.68 17.49
N ALA A 22 -9.35 4.12 16.33
CA ALA A 22 -9.19 3.22 15.20
C ALA A 22 -8.44 1.97 15.67
N ASP A 23 -8.93 0.78 15.30
CA ASP A 23 -8.19 -0.45 15.53
C ASP A 23 -6.81 -0.29 14.88
N ASP A 24 -5.74 -0.69 15.56
CA ASP A 24 -4.39 -0.61 15.01
C ASP A 24 -4.32 -1.32 13.64
N LYS A 25 -5.16 -2.35 13.44
CA LYS A 25 -5.30 -3.06 12.15
C LYS A 25 -5.89 -2.21 11.02
N ASP A 26 -6.66 -1.17 11.33
CA ASP A 26 -7.30 -0.26 10.37
C ASP A 26 -6.48 0.99 10.07
N THR A 27 -5.41 1.22 10.84
CA THR A 27 -4.55 2.39 10.64
C THR A 27 -3.93 2.37 9.24
N ARG A 28 -3.83 3.54 8.61
CA ARG A 28 -3.21 3.68 7.28
C ARG A 28 -1.71 3.41 7.35
N PRO A 29 -1.07 2.99 6.24
CA PRO A 29 0.39 2.90 6.19
C PRO A 29 1.03 4.24 6.56
N ARG A 30 2.03 4.19 7.43
CA ARG A 30 2.81 5.33 7.92
C ARG A 30 4.31 5.07 7.78
N PRO A 31 5.13 6.14 7.75
CA PRO A 31 6.57 6.02 7.80
C PRO A 31 7.04 5.04 8.90
N GLY A 32 7.98 4.17 8.55
CA GLY A 32 8.55 3.15 9.44
C GLY A 32 7.79 1.81 9.47
N ASN A 33 6.57 1.73 8.93
CA ASN A 33 5.92 0.43 8.77
C ASN A 33 6.74 -0.46 7.84
N ARG A 34 6.96 -1.71 8.27
CA ARG A 34 7.52 -2.76 7.42
C ARG A 34 6.43 -3.30 6.50
N LEU A 35 6.80 -3.97 5.42
CA LEU A 35 5.85 -4.61 4.53
C LEU A 35 5.92 -6.13 4.69
N VAL A 36 4.77 -6.79 4.70
CA VAL A 36 4.67 -8.25 4.85
C VAL A 36 3.71 -8.78 3.79
N ARG A 37 3.91 -10.03 3.35
CA ARG A 37 3.04 -10.62 2.31
C ARG A 37 1.58 -10.66 2.78
N ALA A 38 0.67 -10.33 1.87
CA ALA A 38 -0.77 -10.35 2.15
C ALA A 38 -1.32 -11.79 2.30
N ASP A 39 -0.62 -12.78 1.75
CA ASP A 39 -0.91 -14.21 1.84
C ASP A 39 -0.05 -14.94 2.87
N ALA A 40 0.63 -14.20 3.77
CA ALA A 40 1.50 -14.81 4.77
C ALA A 40 0.70 -15.71 5.73
N GLU A 41 1.11 -16.97 5.82
CA GLU A 41 0.63 -17.91 6.82
C GLU A 41 1.68 -18.05 7.94
N GLY A 42 1.22 -18.09 9.20
CA GLY A 42 2.10 -18.30 10.34
C GLY A 42 2.94 -17.06 10.71
N ALA A 43 4.26 -17.24 10.81
CA ALA A 43 5.15 -16.21 11.34
C ALA A 43 5.34 -15.05 10.35
N VAL A 44 5.06 -13.83 10.81
CA VAL A 44 5.18 -12.61 10.02
C VAL A 44 6.65 -12.29 9.76
N THR A 45 7.04 -12.28 8.49
CA THR A 45 8.40 -11.95 8.04
C THR A 45 8.37 -10.68 7.17
N PRO A 46 9.06 -9.60 7.58
CA PRO A 46 9.21 -8.41 6.76
C PRO A 46 9.88 -8.70 5.40
N LEU A 47 9.33 -8.10 4.36
CA LEU A 47 9.79 -8.23 2.99
C LEU A 47 11.08 -7.46 2.76
N ARG A 48 11.91 -8.01 1.88
CA ARG A 48 13.14 -7.44 1.35
C ARG A 48 13.02 -7.27 -0.16
N VAL A 49 13.95 -6.54 -0.76
CA VAL A 49 14.03 -6.36 -2.22
C VAL A 49 14.08 -7.70 -2.97
N ALA A 50 14.81 -8.68 -2.43
CA ALA A 50 14.97 -10.00 -3.03
C ALA A 50 13.67 -10.82 -3.09
N ASP A 51 12.68 -10.50 -2.26
CA ASP A 51 11.39 -11.18 -2.26
C ASP A 51 10.49 -10.71 -3.42
N ILE A 52 10.84 -9.59 -4.07
CA ILE A 52 10.08 -9.01 -5.18
C ILE A 52 10.72 -9.41 -6.50
N ALA A 53 9.99 -10.20 -7.29
CA ALA A 53 10.46 -10.68 -8.59
C ALA A 53 10.67 -9.52 -9.59
N LEU A 54 11.84 -9.49 -10.22
CA LEU A 54 12.17 -8.51 -11.26
C LEU A 54 11.23 -8.70 -12.47
N ASN A 55 10.54 -7.61 -12.85
CA ASN A 55 9.53 -7.58 -13.92
C ASN A 55 8.43 -8.65 -13.78
N GLY A 56 8.21 -9.14 -12.55
CA GLY A 56 7.26 -10.19 -12.24
C GLY A 56 5.86 -9.65 -11.94
N LYS A 57 4.96 -10.57 -11.57
CA LYS A 57 3.64 -10.21 -11.06
C LYS A 57 3.79 -9.37 -9.77
N PRO A 58 2.85 -8.44 -9.50
CA PRO A 58 2.85 -7.70 -8.26
C PRO A 58 2.76 -8.63 -7.05
N LEU A 59 3.65 -8.44 -6.08
CA LEU A 59 3.50 -9.05 -4.77
C LEU A 59 2.56 -8.18 -3.93
N LEU A 60 1.49 -8.78 -3.42
CA LEU A 60 0.55 -8.08 -2.55
C LEU A 60 1.04 -8.10 -1.11
N ALA A 61 1.01 -6.93 -0.46
CA ALA A 61 1.52 -6.74 0.88
C ALA A 61 0.56 -5.91 1.74
N TYR A 62 0.73 -6.02 3.06
CA TYR A 62 0.17 -5.11 4.04
C TYR A 62 1.28 -4.46 4.88
N PRO A 63 1.02 -3.28 5.47
CA PRO A 63 1.92 -2.70 6.45
C PRO A 63 1.93 -3.53 7.73
N TYR A 64 3.08 -3.53 8.39
CA TYR A 64 3.33 -4.22 9.64
C TYR A 64 4.08 -3.29 10.58
N THR A 65 3.64 -3.24 11.85
CA THR A 65 4.30 -2.49 12.91
C THR A 65 5.08 -3.46 13.80
N PRO A 66 6.43 -3.49 13.73
CA PRO A 66 7.23 -4.47 14.49
C PRO A 66 7.06 -4.35 16.01
N ALA A 67 6.93 -3.13 16.52
CA ALA A 67 6.81 -2.87 17.96
C ALA A 67 5.54 -3.50 18.57
N SER A 68 4.40 -3.39 17.89
CA SER A 68 3.12 -3.96 18.33
C SER A 68 2.83 -5.34 17.73
N LYS A 69 3.65 -5.80 16.78
CA LYS A 69 3.45 -7.02 15.99
C LYS A 69 2.09 -7.07 15.28
N VAL A 70 1.60 -5.92 14.83
CA VAL A 70 0.30 -5.80 14.15
C VAL A 70 0.50 -5.68 12.65
N VAL A 71 -0.20 -6.54 11.90
CA VAL A 71 -0.43 -6.37 10.46
C VAL A 71 -1.67 -5.50 10.28
N GLN A 72 -1.56 -4.44 9.48
CA GLN A 72 -2.61 -3.46 9.23
C GLN A 72 -3.54 -3.90 8.09
N ASP A 73 -4.12 -5.10 8.22
CA ASP A 73 -4.99 -5.76 7.22
C ASP A 73 -6.50 -5.56 7.48
N GLY A 74 -6.89 -4.79 8.50
CA GLY A 74 -8.29 -4.52 8.84
C GLY A 74 -9.04 -3.79 7.73
N SER A 75 -8.31 -2.94 6.98
CA SER A 75 -8.83 -2.26 5.80
C SER A 75 -8.19 -2.77 4.52
N ARG A 76 -8.99 -3.23 3.55
CA ARG A 76 -8.51 -3.54 2.18
C ARG A 76 -7.77 -2.39 1.52
N LEU A 77 -8.09 -1.15 1.90
CA LEU A 77 -7.44 0.06 1.38
C LEU A 77 -5.98 0.22 1.84
N ASN A 78 -5.50 -0.62 2.76
CA ASN A 78 -4.09 -0.71 3.15
C ASN A 78 -3.29 -1.67 2.27
N LYS A 79 -3.94 -2.41 1.37
CA LYS A 79 -3.25 -3.39 0.53
C LYS A 79 -2.36 -2.68 -0.49
N ILE A 80 -1.13 -3.15 -0.59
CA ILE A 80 -0.07 -2.57 -1.43
C ILE A 80 0.32 -3.58 -2.50
N ALA A 81 0.50 -3.11 -3.73
CA ALA A 81 1.08 -3.86 -4.83
C ALA A 81 2.55 -3.46 -4.99
N LEU A 82 3.45 -4.41 -4.78
CA LEU A 82 4.89 -4.25 -4.95
C LEU A 82 5.32 -4.81 -6.30
N ILE A 83 5.99 -3.98 -7.10
CA ILE A 83 6.62 -4.38 -8.35
C ILE A 83 8.09 -3.99 -8.33
N ARG A 84 8.93 -4.75 -9.03
CA ARG A 84 10.35 -4.46 -9.15
C ARG A 84 10.75 -4.34 -10.61
N LEU A 85 11.32 -3.19 -10.97
CA LEU A 85 11.93 -2.96 -12.27
C LEU A 85 13.44 -3.01 -12.16
N ASP A 86 14.12 -2.94 -13.30
CA ASP A 86 15.55 -2.66 -13.33
C ASP A 86 15.77 -1.25 -12.72
N PRO A 87 16.55 -1.11 -11.63
CA PRO A 87 16.85 0.19 -11.04
C PRO A 87 17.40 1.19 -12.07
N ALA A 88 18.18 0.71 -13.05
CA ALA A 88 18.76 1.56 -14.08
C ALA A 88 17.74 2.12 -15.07
N SER A 89 16.56 1.50 -15.18
CA SER A 89 15.45 2.01 -16.01
C SER A 89 14.63 3.09 -15.32
N LEU A 90 14.72 3.21 -13.99
CA LEU A 90 13.98 4.21 -13.22
C LEU A 90 14.68 5.56 -13.31
N SER A 91 13.89 6.62 -13.50
CA SER A 91 14.39 7.99 -13.47
C SER A 91 13.39 8.94 -12.81
N GLY A 92 13.82 10.18 -12.57
CA GLY A 92 12.96 11.24 -12.04
C GLY A 92 12.41 10.96 -10.65
N GLU A 93 11.16 11.36 -10.41
CA GLU A 93 10.52 11.28 -9.10
C GLU A 93 10.26 9.85 -8.63
N MET A 94 9.96 8.92 -9.54
CA MET A 94 9.70 7.53 -9.15
C MET A 94 10.98 6.83 -8.70
N ALA A 95 12.13 7.13 -9.30
CA ALA A 95 13.41 6.60 -8.83
C ALA A 95 13.70 7.00 -7.38
N LYS A 96 13.35 8.23 -6.97
CA LYS A 96 13.54 8.73 -5.59
C LYS A 96 12.61 8.09 -4.56
N ARG A 97 11.53 7.43 -5.03
CA ARG A 97 10.50 6.79 -4.19
C ARG A 97 10.64 5.27 -4.17
N ALA A 98 11.60 4.73 -4.92
CA ALA A 98 11.88 3.32 -5.05
C ALA A 98 13.00 2.87 -4.10
N VAL A 99 13.09 1.56 -3.90
CA VAL A 99 14.24 0.91 -3.24
C VAL A 99 14.73 -0.18 -4.17
N ASP A 100 15.94 -0.03 -4.74
CA ASP A 100 16.54 -1.01 -5.65
C ASP A 100 15.58 -1.54 -6.73
N GLY A 101 14.86 -0.60 -7.36
CA GLY A 101 13.89 -0.89 -8.42
C GLY A 101 12.50 -1.24 -7.92
N VAL A 102 12.31 -1.46 -6.62
CA VAL A 102 11.01 -1.76 -6.01
C VAL A 102 10.18 -0.49 -5.89
N LEU A 103 8.99 -0.51 -6.48
CA LEU A 103 7.97 0.50 -6.35
C LEU A 103 6.75 -0.08 -5.63
N ALA A 104 6.07 0.76 -4.85
CA ALA A 104 4.83 0.40 -4.17
C ALA A 104 3.68 1.29 -4.64
N PHE A 105 2.54 0.66 -4.91
CA PHE A 105 1.28 1.32 -5.23
C PHE A 105 0.15 0.75 -4.39
N SER A 106 -0.96 1.49 -4.27
CA SER A 106 -2.23 0.93 -3.80
C SER A 106 -2.57 -0.29 -4.65
N ALA A 107 -2.86 -1.42 -4.02
CA ALA A 107 -3.37 -2.59 -4.71
C ALA A 107 -4.86 -2.44 -5.07
N ILE A 108 -5.50 -1.32 -4.74
CA ILE A 108 -6.94 -1.11 -4.96
C ILE A 108 -7.16 -0.14 -6.13
N CYS A 109 -7.83 -0.65 -7.16
CA CYS A 109 -8.18 0.09 -8.37
C CYS A 109 -9.08 1.28 -8.04
N THR A 110 -8.77 2.44 -8.63
CA THR A 110 -9.49 3.70 -8.39
C THR A 110 -10.83 3.82 -9.11
N HIS A 111 -11.16 2.86 -9.99
CA HIS A 111 -12.45 2.74 -10.65
C HIS A 111 -13.53 2.22 -9.69
N GLN A 112 -13.56 0.91 -9.46
CA GLN A 112 -14.58 0.21 -8.66
C GLN A 112 -13.98 -0.61 -7.51
N GLY A 113 -12.70 -0.41 -7.16
CA GLY A 113 -12.10 -1.01 -5.97
C GLY A 113 -11.70 -2.48 -6.08
N CYS A 114 -11.64 -3.03 -7.30
CA CYS A 114 -11.01 -4.33 -7.54
C CYS A 114 -9.51 -4.31 -7.18
N ASP A 115 -8.98 -5.46 -6.83
CA ASP A 115 -7.54 -5.60 -6.62
C ASP A 115 -6.80 -5.49 -7.97
N VAL A 116 -5.67 -4.78 -7.97
CA VAL A 116 -4.75 -4.59 -9.09
C VAL A 116 -3.66 -5.65 -8.94
N THR A 117 -3.77 -6.73 -9.73
CA THR A 117 -2.99 -7.96 -9.49
C THR A 117 -2.06 -8.33 -10.64
N GLU A 118 -2.00 -7.51 -11.69
CA GLU A 118 -1.13 -7.78 -12.84
C GLU A 118 -0.18 -6.64 -13.13
N PHE A 119 0.95 -7.02 -13.72
CA PHE A 119 1.96 -6.10 -14.22
C PHE A 119 2.29 -6.46 -15.67
N LEU A 120 2.16 -5.47 -16.55
CA LEU A 120 2.46 -5.56 -17.98
C LEU A 120 3.87 -4.99 -18.19
N ALA A 121 4.89 -5.83 -18.10
CA ALA A 121 6.29 -5.40 -18.12
C ALA A 121 6.69 -4.59 -19.36
N LYS A 122 6.14 -4.93 -20.54
CA LYS A 122 6.41 -4.17 -21.78
C LYS A 122 5.85 -2.75 -21.78
N GLU A 123 4.81 -2.51 -20.97
CA GLU A 123 4.12 -1.22 -20.87
C GLU A 123 4.50 -0.46 -19.59
N ASN A 124 5.29 -1.06 -18.70
CA ASN A 124 5.50 -0.60 -17.33
C ASN A 124 4.17 -0.23 -16.63
N ALA A 125 3.15 -1.08 -16.81
CA ALA A 125 1.81 -0.76 -16.32
C ALA A 125 1.29 -1.81 -15.35
N LEU A 126 0.78 -1.36 -14.20
CA LEU A 126 -0.10 -2.17 -13.38
C LEU A 126 -1.48 -2.25 -14.06
N MET A 127 -2.12 -3.42 -14.03
CA MET A 127 -3.42 -3.62 -14.68
C MET A 127 -4.45 -4.23 -13.72
N CYS A 128 -5.65 -3.64 -13.73
CA CYS A 128 -6.84 -4.18 -13.09
C CYS A 128 -7.63 -5.03 -14.09
N PHE A 129 -7.81 -6.32 -13.82
CA PHE A 129 -8.51 -7.24 -14.73
C PHE A 129 -10.02 -7.00 -14.85
N CYS A 130 -10.66 -6.34 -13.89
CA CYS A 130 -12.12 -6.20 -13.89
C CYS A 130 -12.63 -5.42 -15.12
N HIS A 131 -11.95 -4.32 -15.47
CA HIS A 131 -12.34 -3.45 -16.58
C HIS A 131 -11.11 -2.90 -17.34
N PHE A 132 -9.99 -3.61 -17.23
CA PHE A 132 -8.74 -3.34 -17.96
C PHE A 132 -8.16 -1.93 -17.78
N SER A 133 -8.36 -1.32 -16.60
CA SER A 133 -7.65 -0.09 -16.27
C SER A 133 -6.16 -0.36 -16.14
N LYS A 134 -5.34 0.46 -16.81
CA LYS A 134 -3.88 0.39 -16.78
C LYS A 134 -3.29 1.64 -16.13
N PHE A 135 -2.25 1.44 -15.32
CA PHE A 135 -1.61 2.49 -14.55
C PHE A 135 -0.10 2.44 -14.78
N ASP A 136 0.45 3.48 -15.42
CA ASP A 136 1.88 3.59 -15.70
C ASP A 136 2.66 3.83 -14.40
N VAL A 137 3.51 2.87 -14.03
CA VAL A 137 4.29 2.92 -12.78
C VAL A 137 5.49 3.88 -12.87
N MET A 138 5.94 4.20 -14.08
CA MET A 138 7.00 5.17 -14.33
C MET A 138 6.50 6.60 -14.15
N ASN A 139 5.22 6.82 -14.44
CA ASN A 139 4.56 8.11 -14.35
C ASN A 139 3.53 8.18 -13.20
N ALA A 140 4.00 7.91 -11.98
CA ALA A 140 3.23 8.10 -10.75
C ALA A 140 1.82 7.46 -10.74
N GLY A 141 1.67 6.31 -11.40
CA GLY A 141 0.41 5.57 -11.47
C GLY A 141 -0.62 6.19 -12.40
N SER A 142 -0.20 7.01 -13.37
CA SER A 142 -1.11 7.68 -14.31
C SER A 142 -1.95 6.67 -15.09
N VAL A 143 -3.23 6.99 -15.28
CA VAL A 143 -4.14 6.12 -16.03
C VAL A 143 -3.82 6.22 -17.51
N THR A 144 -3.48 5.09 -18.13
CA THR A 144 -3.16 5.02 -19.57
C THR A 144 -4.22 4.30 -20.38
N ALA A 145 -5.09 3.52 -19.72
CA ALA A 145 -6.22 2.85 -20.36
C ALA A 145 -7.33 2.54 -19.34
N GLY A 146 -8.53 2.26 -19.86
CA GLY A 146 -9.70 1.83 -19.10
C GLY A 146 -10.40 2.94 -18.30
N PRO A 147 -11.42 2.59 -17.51
CA PRO A 147 -12.37 3.56 -16.94
C PRO A 147 -11.93 4.20 -15.60
N ALA A 148 -10.71 3.95 -15.12
CA ALA A 148 -10.26 4.52 -13.85
C ALA A 148 -10.19 6.06 -13.96
N PRO A 149 -10.86 6.82 -13.07
CA PRO A 149 -10.99 8.27 -13.23
C PRO A 149 -9.76 9.04 -12.73
N ARG A 150 -8.79 8.36 -12.12
CA ARG A 150 -7.62 8.98 -11.47
C ARG A 150 -6.48 8.01 -11.30
N ASN A 151 -5.29 8.56 -11.12
CA ASN A 151 -4.05 7.83 -10.89
C ASN A 151 -4.17 6.85 -9.72
N LEU A 152 -3.48 5.72 -9.84
CA LEU A 152 -3.29 4.78 -8.76
C LEU A 152 -2.31 5.38 -7.74
N PRO A 153 -2.69 5.53 -6.45
CA PRO A 153 -1.78 6.12 -5.47
C PRO A 153 -0.51 5.31 -5.32
N TYR A 154 0.64 5.96 -5.35
CA TYR A 154 1.93 5.35 -5.02
C TYR A 154 2.23 5.52 -3.53
N LEU A 155 3.11 4.68 -3.00
CA LEU A 155 3.59 4.70 -1.61
C LEU A 155 5.12 4.74 -1.62
N PRO A 156 5.76 5.86 -1.23
CA PRO A 156 7.23 5.92 -1.23
C PRO A 156 7.84 4.91 -0.25
N LEU A 157 8.91 4.25 -0.69
CA LEU A 157 9.63 3.25 0.08
C LEU A 157 11.01 3.75 0.54
N ALA A 158 11.52 3.15 1.61
CA ALA A 158 12.92 3.20 2.01
C ALA A 158 13.39 1.78 2.44
N ALA A 159 14.67 1.64 2.74
CA ALA A 159 15.25 0.40 3.25
C ALA A 159 15.81 0.61 4.65
N GLU A 160 15.47 -0.28 5.58
CA GLU A 160 16.02 -0.30 6.94
C GLU A 160 16.40 -1.73 7.32
N GLY A 161 17.67 -1.98 7.63
CA GLY A 161 18.13 -3.33 7.98
C GLY A 161 17.95 -4.38 6.86
N GLY A 162 17.89 -3.93 5.60
CA GLY A 162 17.61 -4.76 4.43
C GLY A 162 16.13 -5.05 4.17
N GLU A 163 15.23 -4.55 5.02
CA GLU A 163 13.78 -4.69 4.89
C GLU A 163 13.17 -3.48 4.18
N LEU A 164 12.10 -3.71 3.43
CA LEU A 164 11.28 -2.67 2.82
C LEU A 164 10.44 -1.97 3.90
N VAL A 165 10.57 -0.64 3.94
CA VAL A 165 9.79 0.23 4.81
C VAL A 165 8.99 1.23 4.02
N VAL A 166 7.84 1.61 4.55
CA VAL A 166 7.10 2.79 4.13
C VAL A 166 7.92 4.02 4.54
N ALA A 167 8.21 4.91 3.59
CA ALA A 167 8.93 6.15 3.85
C ALA A 167 7.98 7.34 4.06
N GLN A 168 6.83 7.34 3.38
CA GLN A 168 5.82 8.40 3.43
C GLN A 168 4.41 7.81 3.30
N GLU A 169 3.39 8.61 3.60
CA GLU A 169 1.99 8.24 3.35
C GLU A 169 1.73 8.05 1.85
N PHE A 170 0.59 7.44 1.51
CA PHE A 170 0.16 7.34 0.11
C PHE A 170 0.06 8.73 -0.54
N SER A 171 0.38 8.81 -1.82
CA SER A 171 0.30 10.06 -2.59
C SER A 171 -1.11 10.65 -2.70
N ALA A 172 -2.13 9.81 -2.52
CA ALA A 172 -3.54 10.18 -2.44
C ALA A 172 -4.31 9.04 -1.75
N THR A 173 -5.57 9.28 -1.38
CA THR A 173 -6.42 8.24 -0.78
C THR A 173 -6.55 7.02 -1.71
N PRO A 174 -6.28 5.79 -1.24
CA PRO A 174 -6.51 4.55 -2.00
C PRO A 174 -7.99 4.28 -2.33
N GLY A 175 -8.23 3.49 -3.39
CA GLY A 175 -9.56 2.96 -3.74
C GLY A 175 -10.50 3.92 -4.46
N VAL A 176 -11.81 3.72 -4.31
CA VAL A 176 -12.81 4.53 -5.02
C VAL A 176 -13.02 5.86 -4.31
N LYS A 177 -12.98 6.97 -5.04
CA LYS A 177 -13.46 8.25 -4.50
C LYS A 177 -14.98 8.25 -4.65
N LYS A 178 -15.72 8.31 -3.54
CA LYS A 178 -17.19 8.48 -3.61
C LYS A 178 -17.48 9.75 -4.40
N ALA A 179 -18.39 9.66 -5.37
CA ALA A 179 -18.98 10.87 -5.93
C ALA A 179 -19.64 11.62 -4.78
N GLY A 180 -19.31 12.91 -4.65
CA GLY A 180 -19.91 13.80 -3.65
C GLY A 180 -21.36 14.08 -3.97
#